data_AF-A0A1Y2F8Y6-F1
#
_entry.id   AF-A0A1Y2F8Y6-F1
#
_cell.length_a   1.000
_cell.length_b   1.000
_cell.length_c   1.000
_cell.angle_alpha   90.00
_cell.angle_beta   90.00
_cell.angle_gamma   90.00
#
_symmetry.space_group_name_H-M   'P 1'
#
loop_
_entity.id
_entity.type
_entity.pdbx_description
1 polymer ?
#
loop_
_entity_poly.entity_id
_entity_poly.type
_entity_poly.pdbx_seq_one_letter_code
_entity_poly.pdbx_strand_id
1 'polypeptide(L)'
;MSVMRMKRLQKELKGLQKQSSQHSFHLLPLSSDNAFDVWHMEMQVLNHPLYAGQIFLLRFKFPLSYPIDSPEVVFLPGPRQSNASVPSTAPTGSQERPIDLDADDKPTAPEPTTYSIPLHPHIYTNGHICLDLLYAPAWSPVQNVESVALSILSMLAGNSIAERPVDDASYSGRTPVGANPKRTNWVFHDDTV
;
A
#
# COMPACT_ATOMS: atom_id res chain seq x y z
N MET A 1 18.09 17.66 -10.76
CA MET A 1 17.21 17.27 -9.62
C MET A 1 17.18 18.40 -8.60
N SER A 2 16.00 18.78 -8.09
CA SER A 2 15.90 19.84 -7.06
C SER A 2 16.50 19.37 -5.73
N VAL A 3 17.49 20.11 -5.20
CA VAL A 3 18.18 19.80 -3.93
C VAL A 3 17.22 19.87 -2.74
N MET A 4 16.24 20.79 -2.77
CA MET A 4 15.24 20.95 -1.71
C MET A 4 14.30 19.75 -1.63
N ARG A 5 13.84 19.25 -2.79
CA ARG A 5 13.02 18.04 -2.89
C ARG A 5 13.74 16.83 -2.31
N MET A 6 15.00 16.63 -2.70
CA MET A 6 15.81 15.50 -2.22
C MET A 6 15.95 15.54 -0.69
N LYS A 7 16.28 16.71 -0.11
CA LYS A 7 16.37 16.89 1.33
C LYS A 7 15.05 16.60 2.04
N ARG A 8 13.92 17.04 1.45
CA ARG A 8 12.57 16.78 1.97
C ARG A 8 12.27 15.28 2.02
N LEU A 9 12.46 14.58 0.90
CA LEU A 9 12.23 13.14 0.79
C LEU A 9 13.14 12.34 1.73
N GLN A 10 14.42 12.70 1.85
CA GLN A 10 15.33 12.05 2.80
C GLN A 10 14.88 12.22 4.26
N LYS A 11 14.35 13.40 4.63
CA LYS A 11 13.84 13.64 5.98
C LYS A 11 12.60 12.79 6.27
N GLU A 12 11.67 12.71 5.30
CA GLU A 12 10.48 11.88 5.42
C GLU A 12 10.80 10.40 5.50
N LEU A 13 11.72 9.90 4.68
CA LEU A 13 12.15 8.49 4.72
C LEU A 13 12.70 8.11 6.09
N LYS A 14 13.57 8.97 6.66
CA LYS A 14 14.10 8.77 8.02
C LYS A 14 13.01 8.81 9.09
N GLY A 15 12.01 9.68 8.94
CA GLY A 15 10.86 9.76 9.83
C GLY A 15 10.02 8.48 9.81
N LEU A 16 9.66 8.02 8.61
CA LEU A 16 8.87 6.81 8.43
C LEU A 16 9.59 5.55 8.95
N GLN A 17 10.91 5.43 8.75
CA GLN A 17 11.68 4.30 9.30
C GLN A 17 11.66 4.27 10.84
N LYS A 18 11.60 5.44 11.49
CA LYS A 18 11.50 5.52 12.94
C LYS A 18 10.08 5.16 13.42
N GLN A 19 9.06 5.61 12.69
CA GLN A 19 7.65 5.52 13.10
C GLN A 19 6.93 4.27 12.61
N SER A 20 7.49 3.48 11.69
CA SER A 20 6.92 2.19 11.26
C SER A 20 6.75 1.20 12.43
N SER A 21 7.49 1.40 13.53
CA SER A 21 7.33 0.63 14.76
C SER A 21 6.06 0.95 15.55
N GLN A 22 5.39 2.08 15.28
CA GLN A 22 4.25 2.58 16.06
C GLN A 22 2.88 2.31 15.43
N HIS A 23 2.82 2.03 14.12
CA HIS A 23 1.59 1.87 13.36
C HIS A 23 1.59 0.56 12.57
N SER A 24 0.42 0.07 12.17
CA SER A 24 0.22 -1.14 11.35
C SER A 24 0.64 -0.96 9.87
N PHE A 25 1.72 -0.21 9.63
CA PHE A 25 2.32 -0.04 8.31
C PHE A 25 3.74 -0.57 8.33
N HIS A 26 4.09 -1.35 7.32
CA HIS A 26 5.44 -1.81 7.11
C HIS A 26 5.96 -1.16 5.82
N LEU A 27 6.95 -0.27 5.94
CA LEU A 27 7.69 0.16 4.77
C LEU A 27 8.42 -1.04 4.18
N LEU A 28 8.19 -1.31 2.89
CA LEU A 28 9.01 -2.27 2.19
C LEU A 28 10.39 -1.68 1.91
N PRO A 29 11.46 -2.50 1.94
CA PRO A 29 12.77 -2.04 1.50
C PRO A 29 12.63 -1.48 0.09
N LEU A 30 13.00 -0.21 -0.05
CA LEU A 30 13.07 0.49 -1.33
C LEU A 30 13.98 -0.32 -2.26
N SER A 31 13.43 -0.82 -3.37
CA SER A 31 14.23 -1.44 -4.43
C SER A 31 15.36 -0.48 -4.80
N SER A 32 16.58 -0.98 -4.67
CA SER A 32 17.82 -0.25 -4.93
C SER A 32 18.03 -0.09 -6.43
N ASP A 33 17.37 0.89 -7.02
CA ASP A 33 17.82 1.49 -8.28
C ASP A 33 17.41 2.96 -8.28
N ASN A 34 18.37 3.83 -7.90
CA ASN A 34 18.59 5.25 -8.21
C ASN A 34 17.43 6.25 -8.48
N ALA A 35 16.17 5.90 -8.29
CA ALA A 35 15.02 6.77 -8.40
C ALA A 35 14.37 6.90 -7.02
N PHE A 36 14.83 7.87 -6.23
CA PHE A 36 14.17 8.32 -4.98
C PHE A 36 12.72 8.82 -5.19
N ASP A 37 12.18 8.66 -6.38
CA ASP A 37 10.92 9.22 -6.87
C ASP A 37 9.74 8.29 -6.66
N VAL A 38 9.96 6.99 -6.36
CA VAL A 38 8.88 6.03 -6.16
C VAL A 38 9.11 5.20 -4.89
N TRP A 39 8.17 5.24 -3.96
CA TRP A 39 8.20 4.47 -2.72
C TRP A 39 7.05 3.46 -2.69
N HIS A 40 7.31 2.31 -2.08
CA HIS A 40 6.32 1.26 -1.84
C HIS A 40 6.15 1.05 -0.33
N MET A 41 4.91 0.89 0.10
CA MET A 41 4.53 0.75 1.50
C MET A 41 3.47 -0.35 1.63
N GLU A 42 3.67 -1.27 2.55
CA GLU A 42 2.63 -2.22 2.97
C GLU A 42 1.76 -1.62 4.06
N MET A 43 0.46 -1.85 3.93
CA MET A 43 -0.55 -1.41 4.86
C MET A 43 -1.45 -2.58 5.24
N GLN A 44 -1.66 -2.75 6.55
CA GLN A 44 -2.61 -3.72 7.09
C GLN A 44 -3.57 -3.02 8.04
N VAL A 45 -4.87 -3.33 7.91
CA VAL A 45 -5.89 -2.87 8.84
C VAL A 45 -6.12 -3.96 9.88
N LEU A 46 -5.70 -3.71 11.12
CA LEU A 46 -5.89 -4.67 12.21
C LEU A 46 -7.36 -4.73 12.64
N ASN A 47 -7.83 -5.94 12.98
CA ASN A 47 -9.15 -6.19 13.56
C ASN A 47 -10.34 -5.67 12.72
N HIS A 48 -10.20 -5.63 11.39
CA HIS A 48 -11.26 -5.14 10.51
C HIS A 48 -12.01 -6.29 9.82
N PRO A 49 -13.35 -6.33 9.85
CA PRO A 49 -14.11 -7.45 9.27
C PRO A 49 -13.94 -7.60 7.76
N LEU A 50 -13.79 -6.49 7.02
CA LEU A 50 -13.65 -6.51 5.55
C LEU A 50 -12.23 -6.77 5.06
N TYR A 51 -11.22 -6.52 5.90
CA TYR A 51 -9.81 -6.54 5.50
C TYR A 51 -8.97 -7.47 6.38
N ALA A 52 -9.62 -8.35 7.14
CA ALA A 52 -8.96 -9.26 8.05
C ALA A 52 -7.91 -10.10 7.33
N GLY A 53 -6.67 -10.06 7.82
CA GLY A 53 -5.55 -10.81 7.25
C GLY A 53 -5.08 -10.31 5.89
N GLN A 54 -5.64 -9.23 5.32
CA GLN A 54 -5.19 -8.70 4.04
C GLN A 54 -4.07 -7.68 4.22
N ILE A 55 -3.12 -7.68 3.29
CA ILE A 55 -2.05 -6.69 3.22
C ILE A 55 -2.12 -6.02 1.86
N PHE A 56 -2.14 -4.69 1.87
CA PHE A 56 -2.26 -3.87 0.68
C PHE A 56 -0.95 -3.18 0.37
N LEU A 57 -0.60 -3.10 -0.92
CA LEU A 57 0.58 -2.39 -1.38
C LEU A 57 0.20 -1.02 -1.90
N LEU A 58 0.78 0.02 -1.30
CA LEU A 58 0.62 1.41 -1.69
C LEU A 58 1.89 1.91 -2.37
N ARG A 59 1.74 2.53 -3.54
CA ARG A 59 2.83 3.19 -4.27
C ARG A 59 2.68 4.70 -4.18
N PHE A 60 3.71 5.36 -3.67
CA PHE A 60 3.88 6.82 -3.75
C PHE A 60 4.83 7.14 -4.90
N LYS A 61 4.46 8.06 -5.78
CA LYS A 61 5.35 8.61 -6.81
C LYS A 61 5.42 10.13 -6.69
N PHE A 62 6.61 10.65 -6.46
CA PHE A 62 6.85 12.06 -6.15
C PHE A 62 7.13 12.85 -7.43
N PRO A 63 6.36 13.90 -7.75
CA PRO A 63 6.69 14.79 -8.84
C PRO A 63 7.96 15.61 -8.52
N LEU A 64 8.58 16.21 -9.54
CA LEU A 64 9.76 17.08 -9.37
C LEU A 64 9.48 18.34 -8.54
N SER A 65 8.22 18.76 -8.48
CA SER A 65 7.70 19.88 -7.71
C SER A 65 7.38 19.54 -6.26
N TYR A 66 7.44 18.27 -5.84
CA TYR A 66 7.17 17.87 -4.45
C TYR A 66 8.09 18.64 -3.48
N PRO A 67 7.58 19.21 -2.37
CA PRO A 67 6.23 19.02 -1.79
C PRO A 67 5.17 20.04 -2.23
N ILE A 68 5.44 20.89 -3.21
CA ILE A 68 4.48 21.88 -3.69
C ILE A 68 3.25 21.17 -4.28
N ASP A 69 3.48 20.21 -5.18
CA ASP A 69 2.45 19.29 -5.63
C ASP A 69 2.51 18.00 -4.81
N SER A 70 1.34 17.43 -4.50
CA SER A 70 1.20 16.13 -3.84
C SER A 70 1.89 14.99 -4.61
N PRO A 71 2.21 13.88 -3.96
CA PRO A 71 2.61 12.66 -4.66
C PRO A 71 1.40 12.06 -5.41
N GLU A 72 1.67 11.24 -6.40
CA GLU A 72 0.71 10.28 -6.94
C GLU A 72 0.65 9.08 -5.99
N VAL A 73 -0.54 8.67 -5.57
CA VAL A 73 -0.72 7.56 -4.64
C VAL A 73 -1.73 6.58 -5.22
N VAL A 74 -1.34 5.31 -5.34
CA VAL A 74 -2.20 4.24 -5.86
C VAL A 74 -1.94 2.93 -5.12
N PHE A 75 -2.99 2.13 -4.93
CA PHE A 75 -2.86 0.72 -4.58
C PHE A 75 -2.38 -0.08 -5.80
N LEU A 76 -1.53 -1.07 -5.56
CA LEU A 76 -1.04 -1.97 -6.59
C LEU A 76 -1.40 -3.42 -6.26
N PRO A 77 -1.91 -4.19 -7.24
CA PRO A 77 -1.99 -5.63 -7.11
C PRO A 77 -0.62 -6.25 -7.43
N GLY A 78 -0.35 -7.46 -6.92
CA GLY A 78 0.83 -8.22 -7.32
C GLY A 78 1.26 -9.27 -6.32
N PRO A 79 2.25 -10.11 -6.66
CA PRO A 79 2.78 -11.10 -5.73
C PRO A 79 3.51 -10.41 -4.57
N ARG A 80 3.20 -10.83 -3.34
CA ARG A 80 3.98 -10.51 -2.14
C ARG A 80 5.19 -11.42 -2.16
N GLN A 81 6.38 -10.88 -2.44
CA GLN A 81 7.61 -11.66 -2.31
C GLN A 81 7.80 -11.95 -0.83
N SER A 82 7.51 -13.19 -0.40
CA SER A 82 7.86 -13.64 0.93
C SER A 82 9.39 -13.56 1.07
N ASN A 83 9.86 -12.56 1.79
CA ASN A 83 11.20 -12.51 2.34
C ASN A 83 11.32 -13.55 3.47
N ALA A 84 11.16 -14.81 3.11
CA ALA A 84 11.62 -15.96 3.88
C ALA A 84 12.81 -16.53 3.11
N SER A 85 14.01 -16.01 3.39
CA SER A 85 15.21 -16.83 3.29
C SER A 85 15.05 -17.97 4.28
N VAL A 86 14.39 -19.05 3.85
CA VAL A 86 14.62 -20.38 4.41
C VAL A 86 16.04 -20.74 3.94
N PRO A 87 17.05 -20.80 4.83
CA PRO A 87 18.28 -21.46 4.46
C PRO A 87 17.90 -22.90 4.13
N SER A 88 17.99 -23.27 2.85
CA SER A 88 18.05 -24.66 2.42
C SER A 88 19.36 -25.23 2.95
N THR A 89 19.40 -25.55 4.24
CA THR A 89 20.37 -26.48 4.79
C THR A 89 19.72 -27.85 4.64
N ALA A 90 19.98 -28.49 3.51
CA ALA A 90 19.86 -29.93 3.43
C ALA A 90 20.84 -30.55 4.44
N PRO A 91 20.40 -31.38 5.40
CA PRO A 91 21.24 -32.43 5.91
C PRO A 91 20.91 -33.68 5.09
N THR A 92 21.73 -33.99 4.10
CA THR A 92 21.81 -35.37 3.63
C THR A 92 22.47 -36.17 4.75
N GLY A 93 21.66 -36.60 5.71
CA GLY A 93 22.01 -37.52 6.77
C GLY A 93 21.01 -38.67 6.73
N SER A 94 21.31 -39.69 5.93
CA SER A 94 20.59 -40.95 5.94
C SER A 94 20.85 -41.68 7.25
N GLN A 95 19.88 -41.66 8.18
CA GLN A 95 19.67 -42.76 9.11
C GLN A 95 18.24 -42.74 9.69
N GLU A 96 17.54 -43.85 9.46
CA GLU A 96 16.16 -44.15 9.81
C GLU A 96 15.89 -44.11 11.32
N ARG A 97 14.64 -43.77 11.73
CA ARG A 97 13.86 -44.40 12.82
C ARG A 97 12.43 -43.78 12.94
N PRO A 98 11.46 -44.46 13.59
CA PRO A 98 10.06 -44.50 13.16
C PRO A 98 9.10 -43.63 14.01
N ILE A 99 8.05 -43.15 13.33
CA ILE A 99 6.70 -42.71 13.78
C ILE A 99 6.46 -42.48 15.28
N ASP A 100 6.32 -41.20 15.65
CA ASP A 100 5.49 -40.76 16.78
C ASP A 100 4.31 -39.94 16.24
N LEU A 101 3.11 -40.42 16.59
CA LEU A 101 1.83 -39.72 16.48
C LEU A 101 1.77 -38.70 17.62
N ASP A 102 1.62 -37.41 17.33
CA ASP A 102 0.89 -36.41 18.14
C ASP A 102 1.29 -34.98 17.74
N ALA A 103 0.40 -34.29 17.03
CA ALA A 103 0.10 -32.87 17.18
C ALA A 103 -0.93 -32.51 16.11
N ASP A 104 -2.08 -31.97 16.53
CA ASP A 104 -3.03 -31.23 15.69
C ASP A 104 -2.28 -30.32 14.70
N ASP A 105 -2.11 -30.79 13.45
CA ASP A 105 -1.76 -29.95 12.32
C ASP A 105 -3.00 -29.13 11.98
N LYS A 106 -3.21 -28.08 12.78
CA LYS A 106 -4.12 -27.00 12.45
C LYS A 106 -3.75 -26.55 11.04
N PRO A 107 -4.66 -26.55 10.06
CA PRO A 107 -4.35 -26.03 8.73
C PRO A 107 -3.96 -24.57 8.93
N THR A 108 -2.67 -24.29 8.86
CA THR A 108 -2.16 -22.93 8.87
C THR A 108 -2.66 -22.35 7.56
N ALA A 109 -3.71 -21.52 7.66
CA ALA A 109 -4.33 -20.89 6.51
C ALA A 109 -3.24 -20.29 5.61
N PRO A 110 -3.33 -20.44 4.28
CA PRO A 110 -2.30 -19.95 3.39
C PRO A 110 -2.12 -18.45 3.61
N GLU A 111 -0.93 -18.05 4.08
CA GLU A 111 -0.53 -16.64 4.15
C GLU A 111 -0.81 -15.98 2.79
N PRO A 112 -1.43 -14.79 2.75
CA PRO A 112 -1.77 -14.13 1.50
C PRO A 112 -0.50 -13.83 0.70
N THR A 113 -0.29 -14.60 -0.37
CA THR A 113 0.88 -14.50 -1.25
C THR A 113 0.78 -13.36 -2.26
N THR A 114 -0.28 -12.56 -2.20
CA THR A 114 -0.57 -11.49 -3.16
C THR A 114 -1.16 -10.26 -2.49
N TYR A 115 -0.78 -9.07 -2.95
CA TYR A 115 -1.47 -7.83 -2.70
C TYR A 115 -2.73 -7.75 -3.57
N SER A 116 -3.86 -7.52 -2.93
CA SER A 116 -5.13 -7.16 -3.58
C SER A 116 -5.34 -5.64 -3.51
N ILE A 117 -6.29 -5.13 -4.29
CA ILE A 117 -6.74 -3.74 -4.15
C ILE A 117 -7.95 -3.74 -3.20
N PRO A 118 -7.91 -3.00 -2.08
CA PRO A 118 -8.98 -2.99 -1.10
C PRO A 118 -10.30 -2.60 -1.75
N LEU A 119 -11.36 -3.32 -1.39
CA LEU A 119 -12.72 -3.05 -1.83
C LEU A 119 -13.31 -1.95 -0.96
N HIS A 120 -13.50 -0.77 -1.53
CA HIS A 120 -13.86 0.43 -0.78
C HIS A 120 -14.60 1.44 -1.69
N PRO A 121 -15.61 2.18 -1.20
CA PRO A 121 -16.39 3.14 -2.00
C PRO A 121 -15.56 4.24 -2.66
N HIS A 122 -14.37 4.53 -2.13
CA HIS A 122 -13.42 5.52 -2.66
C HIS A 122 -12.17 4.92 -3.32
N ILE A 123 -12.14 3.60 -3.58
CA ILE A 123 -10.98 2.93 -4.20
C ILE A 123 -11.42 2.13 -5.42
N TYR A 124 -10.84 2.49 -6.55
CA TYR A 124 -11.16 1.92 -7.86
C TYR A 124 -10.41 0.61 -8.07
N THR A 125 -10.95 -0.24 -8.94
CA THR A 125 -10.36 -1.53 -9.31
C THR A 125 -8.98 -1.39 -9.95
N ASN A 126 -8.66 -0.22 -10.52
CA ASN A 126 -7.32 0.06 -11.03
C ASN A 126 -6.32 0.55 -9.95
N GLY A 127 -6.77 0.70 -8.69
CA GLY A 127 -5.98 1.05 -7.51
C GLY A 127 -5.92 2.55 -7.20
N HIS A 128 -6.58 3.39 -7.99
CA HIS A 128 -6.64 4.82 -7.69
C HIS A 128 -7.57 5.11 -6.51
N ILE A 129 -7.27 6.19 -5.79
CA ILE A 129 -7.90 6.55 -4.53
C ILE A 129 -8.55 7.93 -4.69
N CYS A 130 -9.85 8.02 -4.44
CA CYS A 130 -10.55 9.30 -4.30
C CYS A 130 -10.36 9.81 -2.88
N LEU A 131 -9.27 10.57 -2.68
CA LEU A 131 -8.99 11.24 -1.42
C LEU A 131 -8.62 12.68 -1.71
N ASP A 132 -9.47 13.62 -1.30
CA ASP A 132 -9.33 15.06 -1.55
C ASP A 132 -7.96 15.59 -1.14
N LEU A 133 -7.40 15.07 -0.04
CA LEU A 133 -6.07 15.40 0.46
C LEU A 133 -4.97 15.33 -0.63
N LEU A 134 -5.13 14.45 -1.62
CA LEU A 134 -4.16 14.25 -2.70
C LEU A 134 -4.31 15.26 -3.85
N TYR A 135 -5.33 16.11 -3.82
CA TYR A 135 -5.67 17.04 -4.90
C TYR A 135 -5.75 18.48 -4.37
N ALA A 136 -5.55 19.44 -5.27
CA ALA A 136 -5.76 20.84 -4.94
C ALA A 136 -7.28 21.13 -4.86
N PRO A 137 -7.75 21.96 -3.91
CA PRO A 137 -6.95 22.81 -3.02
C PRO A 137 -6.59 22.19 -1.65
N ALA A 138 -7.00 20.95 -1.36
CA ALA A 138 -6.83 20.34 -0.04
C ALA A 138 -5.38 19.90 0.29
N TRP A 139 -4.55 19.63 -0.73
CA TRP A 139 -3.12 19.39 -0.53
C TRP A 139 -2.39 20.65 -0.05
N SER A 140 -1.53 20.49 0.96
CA SER A 140 -0.60 21.54 1.41
C SER A 140 0.81 20.97 1.55
N PRO A 141 1.87 21.74 1.22
CA PRO A 141 3.26 21.31 1.40
C PRO A 141 3.64 20.96 2.84
N VAL A 142 2.80 21.31 3.83
CA VAL A 142 2.96 20.89 5.23
C VAL A 142 2.70 19.40 5.43
N GLN A 143 1.86 18.79 4.60
CA GLN A 143 1.56 17.36 4.63
C GLN A 143 2.74 16.53 4.14
N ASN A 144 2.84 15.29 4.61
CA ASN A 144 3.93 14.37 4.29
C ASN A 144 3.39 12.96 3.99
N VAL A 145 4.26 12.03 3.58
CA VAL A 145 3.90 10.65 3.24
C VAL A 145 3.22 9.94 4.42
N GLU A 146 3.68 10.21 5.64
CA GLU A 146 3.12 9.61 6.85
C GLU A 146 1.67 10.05 7.10
N SER A 147 1.39 11.35 7.05
CA SER A 147 0.03 11.87 7.23
C SER A 147 -0.91 11.34 6.16
N VAL A 148 -0.44 11.21 4.91
CA VAL A 148 -1.22 10.62 3.82
C VAL A 148 -1.51 9.14 4.08
N ALA A 149 -0.51 8.36 4.49
CA ALA A 149 -0.69 6.94 4.82
C ALA A 149 -1.67 6.74 6.00
N LEU A 150 -1.57 7.58 7.03
CA LEU A 150 -2.50 7.59 8.16
C LEU A 150 -3.92 7.95 7.74
N SER A 151 -4.10 8.94 6.87
CA SER A 151 -5.41 9.28 6.31
C SER A 151 -6.02 8.11 5.54
N ILE A 152 -5.22 7.42 4.71
CA ILE A 152 -5.69 6.24 3.96
C ILE A 152 -6.05 5.10 4.91
N LEU A 153 -5.26 4.85 5.96
CA LEU A 153 -5.61 3.84 6.96
C LEU A 153 -6.87 4.18 7.72
N SER A 154 -7.03 5.43 8.11
CA SER A 154 -8.25 5.90 8.77
C SER A 154 -9.46 5.71 7.87
N MET A 155 -9.32 6.01 6.57
CA MET A 155 -10.36 5.78 5.57
C MET A 155 -10.72 4.30 5.47
N LEU A 156 -9.72 3.40 5.38
CA LEU A 156 -9.97 1.96 5.36
C LEU A 156 -10.59 1.45 6.67
N ALA A 157 -10.04 1.83 7.82
CA ALA A 157 -10.52 1.39 9.13
C ALA A 157 -11.96 1.84 9.42
N GLY A 158 -12.41 2.95 8.82
CA GLY A 158 -13.78 3.43 8.92
C GLY A 158 -14.77 2.76 7.96
N ASN A 159 -14.33 1.86 7.08
CA ASN A 159 -15.21 1.28 6.06
C ASN A 159 -16.10 0.16 6.61
N SER A 160 -17.40 0.27 6.39
CA SER A 160 -18.37 -0.77 6.75
C SER A 160 -18.97 -1.49 5.54
N ILE A 161 -18.65 -1.06 4.31
CA ILE A 161 -19.31 -1.53 3.09
C ILE A 161 -18.29 -2.05 2.10
N ALA A 162 -18.48 -3.30 1.65
CA ALA A 162 -17.65 -3.96 0.66
C ALA A 162 -18.11 -3.62 -0.77
N GLU A 163 -18.00 -2.35 -1.17
CA GLU A 163 -18.46 -1.87 -2.48
C GLU A 163 -17.37 -1.05 -3.22
N ARG A 164 -17.53 -0.92 -4.54
CA ARG A 164 -16.70 -0.06 -5.40
C ARG A 164 -17.42 1.28 -5.65
N PRO A 165 -16.69 2.33 -6.07
CA PRO A 165 -17.31 3.54 -6.61
C PRO A 165 -18.30 3.22 -7.74
N VAL A 166 -19.37 4.01 -7.85
CA VAL A 166 -20.47 3.80 -8.81
C VAL A 166 -19.99 3.76 -10.26
N ASP A 167 -18.97 4.54 -10.60
CA ASP A 167 -18.40 4.63 -11.95
C ASP A 167 -17.16 3.73 -12.17
N ASP A 168 -16.84 2.82 -11.26
CA ASP A 168 -15.61 2.02 -11.28
C ASP A 168 -15.40 1.26 -12.59
N ALA A 169 -16.41 0.54 -13.07
CA ALA A 169 -16.29 -0.26 -14.30
C ALA A 169 -15.97 0.63 -15.53
N SER A 170 -16.69 1.73 -15.67
CA SER A 170 -16.49 2.71 -16.75
C SER A 170 -15.14 3.41 -16.64
N TYR A 171 -14.71 3.70 -15.42
CA TYR A 171 -13.47 4.39 -15.15
C TYR A 171 -12.24 3.47 -15.36
N SER A 172 -12.22 2.33 -14.67
CA SER A 172 -11.13 1.35 -14.69
C SER A 172 -10.97 0.70 -16.08
N GLY A 173 -12.04 0.61 -16.88
CA GLY A 173 -11.96 0.15 -18.27
C GLY A 173 -11.21 1.09 -19.22
N ARG A 174 -11.13 2.39 -18.89
CA ARG A 174 -10.43 3.41 -19.70
C ARG A 174 -9.03 3.72 -19.21
N THR A 175 -8.67 3.27 -18.00
CA THR A 175 -7.40 3.61 -17.37
C THR A 175 -6.70 2.38 -16.83
N PRO A 176 -5.51 2.03 -17.34
CA PRO A 176 -4.80 0.84 -16.90
C PRO A 176 -4.34 0.96 -15.44
N VAL A 177 -4.15 -0.19 -14.80
CA VAL A 177 -3.55 -0.30 -13.45
C VAL A 177 -2.18 0.37 -13.45
N GLY A 178 -1.92 1.19 -12.42
CA GLY A 178 -0.64 1.87 -12.26
C GLY A 178 -0.45 3.11 -13.14
N ALA A 179 -1.48 3.53 -13.89
CA ALA A 179 -1.53 4.83 -14.54
C ALA A 179 -1.39 5.98 -13.53
N ASN A 180 -1.17 7.19 -14.04
CA ASN A 180 -1.09 8.39 -13.22
C ASN A 180 -2.50 8.90 -12.87
N PRO A 181 -2.92 8.87 -11.59
CA PRO A 181 -4.26 9.30 -11.16
C PRO A 181 -4.53 10.79 -11.39
N LYS A 182 -3.50 11.61 -11.54
CA LYS A 182 -3.63 13.07 -11.72
C LYS A 182 -3.73 13.51 -13.18
N ARG A 183 -3.45 12.61 -14.13
CA ARG A 183 -3.54 12.88 -15.58
C ARG A 183 -4.85 12.41 -16.20
N THR A 184 -5.68 11.78 -15.40
CA THR A 184 -6.95 11.18 -15.79
C THR A 184 -8.08 12.13 -15.39
N ASN A 185 -9.13 12.22 -16.21
CA ASN A 185 -10.29 13.07 -15.93
C ASN A 185 -11.30 12.29 -15.07
N TRP A 186 -11.42 12.64 -13.79
CA TRP A 186 -12.28 11.97 -12.81
C TRP A 186 -13.28 12.98 -12.26
N VAL A 187 -14.43 12.47 -11.84
CA VAL A 187 -15.43 13.24 -11.10
C VAL A 187 -15.35 12.80 -9.64
N PHE A 188 -15.18 13.74 -8.72
CA PHE A 188 -15.28 13.46 -7.29
C PHE A 188 -16.76 13.20 -6.98
N HIS A 189 -17.09 11.98 -6.55
CA HIS A 189 -18.45 11.62 -6.15
C HIS A 189 -18.68 11.92 -4.65
N ASP A 190 -18.24 13.10 -4.21
CA ASP A 190 -18.55 13.63 -2.88
C ASP A 190 -19.45 14.86 -3.03
N ASP A 191 -20.61 14.64 -3.63
CA ASP A 191 -21.69 15.62 -3.73
C ASP A 191 -22.69 15.36 -2.59
N THR A 192 -22.30 15.56 -1.33
CA THR A 192 -23.23 16.02 -0.26
C THR A 192 -22.52 16.30 1.07
N VAL A 193 -22.18 17.57 1.27
CA VAL A 193 -22.51 18.27 2.53
C VAL A 193 -23.57 19.32 2.26
#